data_AF-A0A1S6HAY8-F1
#
_entry.id   AF-A0A1S6HAY8-F1
#
_cell.length_a   1.000
_cell.length_b   1.000
_cell.length_c   1.000
_cell.angle_alpha   90.00
_cell.angle_beta   90.00
_cell.angle_gamma   90.00
#
_symmetry.space_group_name_H-M   'P 1'
#
loop_
_entity.id
_entity.type
_entity.pdbx_description
1 polymer ?
#
loop_
_entity_poly.entity_id
_entity_poly.type
_entity_poly.pdbx_seq_one_letter_code
_entity_poly.pdbx_strand_id
1 'polypeptide(L)'
;MSVSFVKADLVCGHAPDSLLGYGQVDISGIIISCNNIADSICPEDYEDYNNASIYASCLSCSDPDCIGTVRGVVRSSAGFPVERALVTSHPIRWNTLAPSLETSTFTDILGRYTLSTVSGVYYVSALKEGFDTELKLTSVLRNQNTNQDFNLLNGTCHEDCTNSYGRCSAACDGLTFENATQRCKFFDSNTRLLCNNRMKGSSVFNSIYNDTHAYFIECCESAPELKYYSKVNINSADISDLVKIEKIARYNEIPVKVIIAYWY
;
A
#
# COMPACT_ATOMS: atom_id res chain seq x y z
N MET A 1 20.20 -29.04 25.92
CA MET A 1 19.39 -27.98 26.57
C MET A 1 18.09 -27.92 25.78
N SER A 2 16.97 -28.39 26.35
CA SER A 2 15.68 -28.48 25.67
C SER A 2 14.79 -27.32 26.12
N VAL A 3 14.40 -26.47 25.19
CA VAL A 3 13.41 -25.40 25.41
C VAL A 3 12.09 -25.91 24.85
N SER A 4 11.08 -26.05 25.71
CA SER A 4 9.69 -26.31 25.34
C SER A 4 8.94 -24.99 25.25
N PHE A 5 8.32 -24.72 24.10
CA PHE A 5 7.43 -23.56 23.96
C PHE A 5 6.05 -23.90 24.53
N VAL A 6 5.63 -23.11 25.51
CA VAL A 6 4.28 -23.10 26.07
C VAL A 6 3.48 -22.07 25.28
N LYS A 7 2.42 -22.53 24.62
CA LYS A 7 1.25 -21.79 24.13
C LYS A 7 1.54 -20.46 23.39
N ALA A 8 1.41 -20.49 22.06
CA ALA A 8 1.33 -19.27 21.26
C ALA A 8 -0.15 -18.91 21.05
N ASP A 9 -0.60 -17.80 21.66
CA ASP A 9 -1.90 -17.21 21.35
C ASP A 9 -1.77 -16.38 20.07
N LEU A 10 -2.54 -16.70 19.03
CA LEU A 10 -2.65 -15.87 17.82
C LEU A 10 -3.38 -14.57 18.18
N VAL A 11 -2.76 -13.42 17.91
CA VAL A 11 -3.41 -12.10 18.00
C VAL A 11 -3.19 -11.37 16.68
N CYS A 12 -4.22 -11.32 15.84
CA CYS A 12 -4.25 -10.46 14.65
C CYS A 12 -4.58 -9.03 15.08
N GLY A 13 -3.55 -8.19 15.22
CA GLY A 13 -3.81 -6.74 15.33
C GLY A 13 -2.80 -5.88 16.07
N HIS A 14 -1.72 -6.42 16.65
CA HIS A 14 -0.64 -5.60 17.22
C HIS A 14 0.74 -6.00 16.63
N ALA A 15 1.56 -4.99 16.33
CA ALA A 15 2.90 -5.07 15.73
C ALA A 15 4.00 -5.41 16.77
N PRO A 16 5.30 -5.54 16.43
CA PRO A 16 5.95 -6.21 15.28
C PRO A 16 7.17 -7.03 15.76
N ASP A 17 7.08 -8.36 15.88
CA ASP A 17 8.29 -9.18 16.14
C ASP A 17 8.33 -10.49 15.32
N SER A 18 7.39 -10.72 14.40
CA SER A 18 7.43 -11.90 13.53
C SER A 18 7.89 -11.56 12.12
N LEU A 19 8.86 -12.35 11.63
CA LEU A 19 9.42 -12.35 10.28
C LEU A 19 8.39 -12.62 9.16
N LEU A 20 7.13 -12.88 9.49
CA LEU A 20 6.12 -13.46 8.58
C LEU A 20 5.09 -12.45 8.04
N GLY A 21 5.17 -11.17 8.43
CA GLY A 21 4.22 -10.16 7.98
C GLY A 21 2.83 -10.34 8.60
N TYR A 22 1.92 -9.41 8.30
CA TYR A 22 0.56 -9.44 8.83
C TYR A 22 -0.19 -10.71 8.37
N GLY A 23 -0.70 -11.50 9.32
CA GLY A 23 -1.64 -12.59 9.06
C GLY A 23 -1.02 -13.95 8.69
N GLN A 24 0.23 -14.23 9.06
CA GLN A 24 0.83 -15.56 8.89
C GLN A 24 1.42 -16.10 10.20
N VAL A 25 1.20 -17.39 10.48
CA VAL A 25 1.81 -18.12 11.61
C VAL A 25 2.36 -19.46 11.13
N ASP A 26 3.57 -19.79 11.58
CA ASP A 26 4.16 -21.11 11.41
C ASP A 26 3.88 -21.97 12.65
N ILE A 27 3.14 -23.06 12.46
CA ILE A 27 2.89 -24.06 13.48
C ILE A 27 3.51 -25.38 13.01
N SER A 28 4.68 -25.71 13.57
CA SER A 28 5.39 -26.98 13.32
C SER A 28 5.80 -27.20 11.85
N GLY A 29 6.24 -26.14 11.16
CA GLY A 29 6.67 -26.19 9.76
C GLY A 29 5.53 -26.01 8.76
N ILE A 30 4.33 -25.67 9.23
CA ILE A 30 3.16 -25.39 8.39
C ILE A 30 2.85 -23.90 8.51
N ILE A 31 2.99 -23.18 7.40
CA ILE A 31 2.70 -21.76 7.31
C ILE A 31 1.20 -21.58 7.00
N ILE A 32 0.47 -21.06 7.98
CA ILE A 32 -0.96 -20.74 7.86
C ILE A 32 -1.08 -19.27 7.54
N SER A 33 -1.77 -18.94 6.44
CA SER A 33 -1.95 -17.56 5.97
C SER A 33 -3.42 -17.18 5.96
N CYS A 34 -3.72 -16.02 6.52
CA CYS A 34 -5.06 -15.50 6.54
C CYS A 34 -5.41 -14.84 5.20
N ASN A 35 -5.69 -15.61 4.14
CA ASN A 35 -6.33 -15.06 2.92
C ASN A 35 -6.97 -16.01 1.87
N ASN A 36 -7.25 -17.31 2.08
CA ASN A 36 -7.79 -18.12 0.96
C ASN A 36 -9.05 -18.91 1.29
N ILE A 37 -10.21 -18.30 0.94
CA ILE A 37 -11.49 -18.94 0.54
C ILE A 37 -12.30 -19.56 1.69
N ALA A 38 -13.59 -19.19 1.79
CA ALA A 38 -14.56 -20.01 2.51
C ALA A 38 -14.86 -21.27 1.68
N ASP A 39 -14.09 -22.32 1.92
CA ASP A 39 -14.54 -23.69 1.68
C ASP A 39 -14.77 -24.36 3.05
N SER A 40 -15.22 -25.61 3.08
CA SER A 40 -15.59 -26.35 4.30
C SER A 40 -14.44 -26.59 5.31
N ILE A 41 -13.38 -25.78 5.25
CA ILE A 41 -12.04 -26.01 5.79
C ILE A 41 -11.45 -24.67 6.28
N CYS A 42 -12.23 -23.87 7.01
CA CYS A 42 -11.64 -23.01 8.03
C CYS A 42 -11.54 -23.85 9.32
N PRO A 43 -10.34 -24.20 9.83
CA PRO A 43 -10.18 -25.11 10.97
C PRO A 43 -10.73 -24.58 12.31
N GLU A 44 -11.15 -23.31 12.36
CA GLU A 44 -11.93 -22.76 13.47
C GLU A 44 -13.35 -23.35 13.57
N ASP A 45 -13.90 -23.97 12.52
CA ASP A 45 -15.19 -24.67 12.57
C ASP A 45 -15.08 -26.11 13.15
N TYR A 46 -13.86 -26.67 13.21
CA TYR A 46 -13.66 -28.04 13.70
C TYR A 46 -13.58 -28.12 15.23
N GLU A 47 -13.05 -27.09 15.91
CA GLU A 47 -13.03 -27.05 17.38
C GLU A 47 -14.36 -26.56 17.98
N ASP A 48 -15.17 -25.80 17.24
CA ASP A 48 -16.52 -25.40 17.66
C ASP A 48 -17.56 -26.52 17.50
N TYR A 49 -17.29 -27.58 16.72
CA TYR A 49 -18.20 -28.72 16.59
C TYR A 49 -18.30 -29.57 17.88
N ASN A 50 -17.31 -29.50 18.78
CA ASN A 50 -17.26 -30.33 20.00
C ASN A 50 -17.20 -29.56 21.32
N ASN A 51 -17.06 -28.23 21.30
CA ASN A 51 -16.94 -27.45 22.55
C ASN A 51 -17.73 -26.14 22.46
N ALA A 52 -19.02 -26.20 22.80
CA ALA A 52 -19.98 -25.09 22.77
C ALA A 52 -19.71 -23.91 23.75
N SER A 53 -18.47 -23.77 24.24
CA SER A 53 -18.06 -22.75 25.21
C SER A 53 -16.91 -21.87 24.75
N ILE A 54 -16.43 -22.03 23.50
CA ILE A 54 -15.39 -21.17 22.95
C ILE A 54 -16.07 -20.13 22.06
N TYR A 55 -16.11 -18.88 22.52
CA TYR A 55 -16.47 -17.76 21.67
C TYR A 55 -15.25 -17.42 20.81
N ALA A 56 -15.14 -18.00 19.62
CA ALA A 56 -14.10 -17.66 18.67
C ALA A 56 -14.18 -16.16 18.33
N SER A 57 -13.20 -15.38 18.79
CA SER A 57 -13.10 -13.96 18.48
C SER A 57 -12.29 -13.79 17.21
N CYS A 58 -12.84 -13.17 16.18
CA CYS A 58 -12.14 -12.91 14.91
C CYS A 58 -11.01 -11.85 15.03
N LEU A 59 -10.46 -11.66 16.22
CA LEU A 59 -9.28 -10.85 16.49
C LEU A 59 -7.99 -11.58 16.11
N SER A 60 -8.05 -12.80 15.58
CA SER A 60 -6.89 -13.68 15.44
C SER A 60 -6.76 -14.42 14.10
N CYS A 61 -7.68 -14.26 13.14
CA CYS A 61 -7.56 -14.78 11.77
C CYS A 61 -8.18 -13.79 10.77
N SER A 62 -7.55 -13.53 9.62
CA SER A 62 -8.22 -12.89 8.48
C SER A 62 -9.04 -13.95 7.74
N ASP A 63 -10.23 -14.15 8.27
CA ASP A 63 -11.39 -14.65 7.55
C ASP A 63 -11.78 -13.61 6.46
N PRO A 64 -12.15 -14.03 5.22
CA PRO A 64 -12.82 -13.16 4.24
C PRO A 64 -14.03 -12.37 4.78
N ASP A 65 -14.57 -12.71 5.95
CA ASP A 65 -15.66 -11.99 6.66
C ASP A 65 -15.18 -10.85 7.58
N CYS A 66 -13.89 -10.54 7.62
CA CYS A 66 -13.33 -9.38 8.33
C CYS A 66 -13.44 -8.10 7.50
N ILE A 67 -14.63 -7.77 6.99
CA ILE A 67 -14.88 -6.57 6.18
C ILE A 67 -15.23 -5.39 7.09
N GLY A 68 -14.66 -4.22 6.80
CA GLY A 68 -15.12 -2.94 7.31
C GLY A 68 -15.50 -2.01 6.17
N THR A 69 -16.14 -0.90 6.50
CA THR A 69 -16.60 0.08 5.50
C THR A 69 -15.91 1.42 5.74
N VAL A 70 -15.30 1.98 4.69
CA VAL A 70 -14.86 3.38 4.67
C VAL A 70 -15.91 4.18 3.91
N ARG A 71 -16.41 5.24 4.51
CA ARG A 71 -17.37 6.14 3.87
C ARG A 71 -17.03 7.59 4.15
N GLY A 72 -17.52 8.49 3.33
CA GLY A 72 -17.30 9.92 3.54
C GLY A 72 -17.80 10.74 2.38
N VAL A 73 -17.37 11.99 2.34
CA VAL A 73 -17.68 12.95 1.29
C VAL A 73 -16.39 13.50 0.70
N VAL A 74 -16.33 13.56 -0.63
CA VAL A 74 -15.30 14.27 -1.38
C VAL A 74 -15.85 15.63 -1.76
N ARG A 75 -15.16 16.69 -1.33
CA ARG A 75 -15.49 18.09 -1.65
C ARG A 75 -14.33 18.74 -2.39
N SER A 76 -14.63 19.78 -3.13
CA SER A 76 -13.63 20.71 -3.69
C SER A 76 -13.18 21.69 -2.60
N SER A 77 -12.06 22.38 -2.83
CA SER A 77 -11.56 23.45 -1.96
C SER A 77 -12.57 24.56 -1.67
N ALA A 78 -13.53 24.78 -2.57
CA ALA A 78 -14.64 25.72 -2.41
C ALA A 78 -15.83 25.15 -1.60
N GLY A 79 -15.74 23.91 -1.11
CA GLY A 79 -16.75 23.24 -0.28
C GLY A 79 -17.85 22.50 -1.05
N PHE A 80 -17.88 22.60 -2.39
CA PHE A 80 -18.86 21.92 -3.23
C PHE A 80 -18.58 20.41 -3.33
N PRO A 81 -19.61 19.55 -3.33
CA PRO A 81 -19.43 18.11 -3.51
C PRO A 81 -18.82 17.78 -4.88
N VAL A 82 -17.92 16.80 -4.94
CA VAL A 82 -17.28 16.34 -6.17
C VAL A 82 -17.88 15.01 -6.59
N GLU A 83 -18.71 15.02 -7.63
CA GLU A 83 -19.31 13.83 -8.22
C GLU A 83 -18.29 13.04 -9.07
N ARG A 84 -18.43 11.70 -9.08
CA ARG A 84 -17.59 10.78 -9.87
C ARG A 84 -16.09 10.98 -9.62
N ALA A 85 -15.70 11.29 -8.40
CA ALA A 85 -14.34 11.14 -7.94
C ALA A 85 -14.09 9.65 -7.66
N LEU A 86 -12.95 9.13 -8.12
CA LEU A 86 -12.51 7.77 -7.84
C LEU A 86 -11.89 7.75 -6.44
N VAL A 87 -12.41 6.91 -5.56
CA VAL A 87 -11.85 6.66 -4.23
C VAL A 87 -11.30 5.25 -4.19
N THR A 88 -10.03 5.09 -3.82
CA THR A 88 -9.34 3.80 -3.85
C THR A 88 -8.66 3.53 -2.50
N SER A 89 -8.82 2.31 -1.96
CA SER A 89 -8.04 1.83 -0.82
C SER A 89 -6.77 1.13 -1.30
N HIS A 90 -5.61 1.62 -0.85
CA HIS A 90 -4.31 1.03 -1.12
C HIS A 90 -3.81 0.35 0.15
N PRO A 91 -3.89 -1.00 0.24
CA PRO A 91 -3.37 -1.72 1.38
C PRO A 91 -1.87 -1.48 1.48
N ILE A 92 -1.37 -1.30 2.70
CA ILE A 92 0.06 -1.22 2.94
C ILE A 92 0.63 -2.64 2.78
N ARG A 93 1.21 -2.91 1.60
CA ARG A 93 1.77 -4.23 1.30
C ARG A 93 3.26 -4.29 1.58
N TRP A 94 3.65 -5.39 2.22
CA TRP A 94 5.05 -5.76 2.42
C TRP A 94 5.51 -6.86 1.46
N ASN A 95 4.58 -7.71 1.01
CA ASN A 95 4.82 -8.73 0.00
C ASN A 95 4.13 -8.31 -1.32
N THR A 96 4.92 -7.97 -2.34
CA THR A 96 4.42 -7.56 -3.66
C THR A 96 3.88 -8.71 -4.49
N LEU A 97 4.19 -9.97 -4.11
CA LEU A 97 3.66 -11.17 -4.76
C LEU A 97 2.25 -11.53 -4.25
N ALA A 98 1.82 -10.94 -3.13
CA ALA A 98 0.49 -11.18 -2.59
C ALA A 98 -0.59 -10.53 -3.48
N PRO A 99 -1.76 -11.19 -3.66
CA PRO A 99 -2.88 -10.65 -4.41
C PRO A 99 -3.27 -9.23 -3.97
N SER A 100 -3.82 -8.46 -4.91
CA SER A 100 -4.31 -7.12 -4.64
C SER A 100 -5.58 -7.13 -3.83
N LEU A 101 -5.53 -6.53 -2.63
CA LEU A 101 -6.70 -6.18 -1.84
C LEU A 101 -7.11 -4.71 -2.05
N GLU A 102 -6.69 -4.11 -3.18
CA GLU A 102 -7.17 -2.78 -3.55
C GLU A 102 -8.63 -2.85 -3.95
N THR A 103 -9.41 -1.93 -3.40
CA THR A 103 -10.81 -1.75 -3.78
C THR A 103 -11.03 -0.30 -4.18
N SER A 104 -11.97 -0.05 -5.08
CA SER A 104 -12.29 1.30 -5.51
C SER A 104 -13.79 1.51 -5.70
N THR A 105 -14.22 2.75 -5.57
CA THR A 105 -15.61 3.19 -5.74
C THR A 105 -15.65 4.60 -6.31
N PHE A 106 -16.80 5.02 -6.83
CA PHE A 106 -17.00 6.40 -7.28
C PHE A 106 -17.94 7.14 -6.33
N THR A 107 -17.70 8.45 -6.16
CA THR A 107 -18.63 9.32 -5.45
C THR A 107 -19.92 9.55 -6.24
N ASP A 108 -21.04 9.70 -5.54
CA ASP A 108 -22.34 10.10 -6.08
C ASP A 108 -22.44 11.61 -6.37
N ILE A 109 -23.61 12.09 -6.82
CA ILE A 109 -23.88 13.51 -7.10
C ILE A 109 -23.73 14.43 -5.87
N LEU A 110 -23.84 13.87 -4.67
CA LEU A 110 -23.63 14.59 -3.40
C LEU A 110 -22.19 14.46 -2.90
N GLY A 111 -21.29 13.89 -3.72
CA GLY A 111 -19.88 13.66 -3.38
C GLY A 111 -19.68 12.53 -2.37
N ARG A 112 -20.72 11.76 -2.04
CA ARG A 112 -20.65 10.70 -1.02
C ARG A 112 -20.10 9.43 -1.64
N TYR A 113 -19.32 8.69 -0.85
CA TYR A 113 -18.85 7.37 -1.25
C TYR A 113 -18.96 6.38 -0.09
N THR A 114 -19.02 5.10 -0.46
CA THR A 114 -18.95 3.96 0.44
C THR A 114 -18.06 2.90 -0.20
N LEU A 115 -17.03 2.48 0.51
CA LEU A 115 -16.00 1.54 0.06
C LEU A 115 -15.86 0.41 1.10
N SER A 116 -16.19 -0.81 0.70
CA SER A 116 -16.01 -1.99 1.55
C SER A 116 -14.64 -2.61 1.28
N THR A 117 -13.86 -2.84 2.34
CA THR A 117 -12.53 -3.43 2.26
C THR A 117 -12.30 -4.32 3.47
N VAL A 118 -11.35 -5.24 3.37
CA VAL A 118 -10.89 -6.04 4.52
C VAL A 118 -10.38 -5.08 5.61
N SER A 119 -10.53 -5.46 6.88
CA SER A 119 -10.02 -4.71 8.01
C SER A 119 -8.49 -4.62 7.97
N GLY A 120 -7.95 -3.45 8.28
CA GLY A 120 -6.51 -3.20 8.22
C GLY A 120 -6.17 -1.72 8.12
N VAL A 121 -4.90 -1.41 7.85
CA VAL A 121 -4.42 -0.03 7.66
C VAL A 121 -4.14 0.22 6.17
N TYR A 122 -4.72 1.29 5.64
CA TYR A 122 -4.72 1.63 4.23
C TYR A 122 -4.28 3.06 4.01
N TYR A 123 -3.66 3.33 2.87
CA TYR A 123 -3.72 4.65 2.26
C TYR A 123 -4.98 4.73 1.41
N VAL A 124 -5.91 5.61 1.75
CA VAL A 124 -7.10 5.87 0.93
C VAL A 124 -6.84 7.11 0.10
N SER A 125 -7.02 7.02 -1.21
CA SER A 125 -6.88 8.14 -2.14
C SER A 125 -8.23 8.57 -2.69
N ALA A 126 -8.37 9.86 -3.01
CA ALA A 126 -9.45 10.40 -3.81
C ALA A 126 -8.88 11.16 -5.01
N LEU A 127 -9.34 10.81 -6.21
CA LEU A 127 -8.88 11.33 -7.49
C LEU A 127 -10.05 11.82 -8.33
N LYS A 128 -9.92 13.01 -8.93
CA LYS A 128 -10.84 13.52 -9.95
C LYS A 128 -10.05 14.29 -10.99
N GLU A 129 -10.42 14.14 -12.26
CA GLU A 129 -9.86 14.97 -13.34
C GLU A 129 -10.08 16.46 -13.05
N GLY A 130 -9.04 17.28 -13.23
CA GLY A 130 -9.06 18.70 -12.89
C GLY A 130 -8.84 18.99 -11.40
N PHE A 131 -8.54 17.98 -10.58
CA PHE A 131 -8.22 18.11 -9.16
C PHE A 131 -6.91 17.40 -8.82
N ASP A 132 -6.28 17.85 -7.73
CA ASP A 132 -5.13 17.17 -7.15
C ASP A 132 -5.56 15.98 -6.30
N THR A 133 -4.89 14.84 -6.48
CA THR A 133 -5.11 13.64 -5.66
C THR A 133 -4.77 13.91 -4.21
N GLU A 134 -5.70 13.63 -3.31
CA GLU A 134 -5.45 13.64 -1.86
C GLU A 134 -5.31 12.20 -1.36
N LEU A 135 -4.35 11.97 -0.46
CA LEU A 135 -4.03 10.66 0.12
C LEU A 135 -4.09 10.77 1.65
N LYS A 136 -4.81 9.86 2.31
CA LYS A 136 -4.92 9.81 3.78
C LYS A 136 -4.68 8.41 4.30
N LEU A 137 -4.08 8.31 5.49
CA LEU A 137 -3.92 7.05 6.20
C LEU A 137 -5.19 6.77 7.00
N THR A 138 -5.76 5.56 6.86
CA THR A 138 -7.01 5.18 7.52
C THR A 138 -6.90 3.75 8.06
N SER A 139 -7.42 3.53 9.27
CA SER A 139 -7.58 2.20 9.86
C SER A 139 -9.04 1.76 9.71
N VAL A 140 -9.25 0.63 9.02
CA VAL A 140 -10.55 0.02 8.81
C VAL A 140 -10.74 -1.09 9.83
N LEU A 141 -11.73 -0.92 10.71
CA LEU A 141 -12.08 -1.92 11.72
C LEU A 141 -13.23 -2.80 11.23
N ARG A 142 -13.20 -4.07 11.63
CA ARG A 142 -14.21 -5.07 11.28
C ARG A 142 -15.62 -4.62 11.68
N ASN A 143 -16.60 -4.80 10.80
CA ASN A 143 -18.00 -4.47 11.03
C ASN A 143 -18.24 -3.03 11.51
N GLN A 144 -17.28 -2.14 11.24
CA GLN A 144 -17.36 -0.73 11.61
C GLN A 144 -17.36 0.14 10.37
N ASN A 145 -18.02 1.29 10.53
CA ASN A 145 -17.98 2.38 9.56
C ASN A 145 -16.89 3.36 9.98
N THR A 146 -15.88 3.50 9.14
CA THR A 146 -14.83 4.50 9.28
C THR A 146 -15.18 5.68 8.41
N ASN A 147 -15.30 6.87 9.02
CA ASN A 147 -15.55 8.09 8.26
C ASN A 147 -14.23 8.70 7.80
N GLN A 148 -14.09 8.93 6.49
CA GLN A 148 -12.92 9.56 5.90
C GLN A 148 -13.36 10.57 4.83
N ASP A 149 -13.23 11.86 5.11
CA ASP A 149 -13.57 12.90 4.13
C ASP A 149 -12.32 13.35 3.35
N PHE A 150 -12.55 13.86 2.15
CA PHE A 150 -11.53 14.43 1.26
C PHE A 150 -11.91 15.84 0.83
N ASN A 151 -10.91 16.70 0.70
CA ASN A 151 -10.99 18.05 0.18
C ASN A 151 -9.99 18.22 -0.96
N LEU A 152 -10.47 18.02 -2.19
CA LEU A 152 -9.65 18.08 -3.39
C LEU A 152 -9.38 19.54 -3.76
N LEU A 153 -8.10 19.89 -3.84
CA LEU A 153 -7.67 21.16 -4.42
C LEU A 153 -7.83 21.10 -5.93
N ASN A 154 -8.17 22.21 -6.57
CA ASN A 154 -8.14 22.29 -8.03
C ASN A 154 -6.76 21.88 -8.51
N GLY A 155 -6.72 21.13 -9.60
CA GLY A 155 -5.50 20.56 -10.15
C GLY A 155 -4.53 21.67 -10.50
N THR A 156 -3.51 21.89 -9.68
CA THR A 156 -2.44 22.84 -9.99
C THR A 156 -1.28 22.05 -10.52
N CYS A 157 -1.15 22.00 -11.84
CA CYS A 157 0.09 21.54 -12.43
C CYS A 157 1.14 22.64 -12.28
N HIS A 158 2.28 22.29 -11.70
CA HIS A 158 3.45 23.14 -11.69
C HIS A 158 4.37 22.81 -12.87
N GLU A 159 5.30 23.72 -13.16
CA GLU A 159 6.31 23.57 -14.22
C GLU A 159 7.08 22.25 -14.10
N ASP A 160 7.23 21.76 -12.88
CA ASP A 160 7.95 20.55 -12.52
C ASP A 160 7.09 19.28 -12.45
N CYS A 161 5.95 19.27 -13.12
CA CYS A 161 5.01 18.15 -13.09
C CYS A 161 4.45 17.79 -11.72
N THR A 162 4.62 18.64 -10.70
CA THR A 162 4.01 18.41 -9.39
C THR A 162 2.61 18.99 -9.30
N ASN A 163 1.85 18.44 -8.37
CA ASN A 163 0.60 19.00 -7.87
C ASN A 163 0.84 19.92 -6.65
N SER A 164 -0.20 20.55 -6.10
CA SER A 164 -0.10 21.41 -4.91
C SER A 164 0.49 20.74 -3.66
N TYR A 165 0.54 19.40 -3.64
CA TYR A 165 1.14 18.61 -2.55
C TYR A 165 2.61 18.23 -2.80
N GLY A 166 3.23 18.75 -3.86
CA GLY A 166 4.62 18.40 -4.23
C GLY A 166 4.77 16.96 -4.73
N ARG A 167 3.67 16.36 -5.23
CA ARG A 167 3.65 15.01 -5.80
C ARG A 167 3.56 15.07 -7.31
N CYS A 168 4.31 14.23 -8.00
CA CYS A 168 4.27 14.14 -9.45
C CYS A 168 2.88 13.70 -9.92
N SER A 169 2.33 14.37 -10.91
CA SER A 169 1.01 14.10 -11.45
C SER A 169 1.11 13.75 -12.93
N ALA A 170 0.74 12.53 -13.29
CA ALA A 170 0.72 12.08 -14.69
C ALA A 170 -0.24 12.92 -15.57
N ALA A 171 -1.24 13.56 -14.97
CA ALA A 171 -2.17 14.44 -15.66
C ALA A 171 -1.52 15.77 -16.11
N CYS A 172 -0.38 16.14 -15.53
CA CYS A 172 0.36 17.34 -15.90
C CYS A 172 1.26 17.15 -17.13
N ASP A 173 1.49 15.91 -17.54
CA ASP A 173 2.41 15.57 -18.64
C ASP A 173 2.00 16.22 -19.96
N GLY A 174 2.92 17.03 -20.52
CA GLY A 174 2.71 17.75 -21.79
C GLY A 174 2.09 19.14 -21.64
N LEU A 175 1.76 19.59 -20.42
CA LEU A 175 1.30 20.95 -20.21
C LEU A 175 2.44 21.97 -20.42
N THR A 176 2.09 23.08 -21.05
CA THR A 176 2.97 24.22 -21.30
C THR A 176 2.51 25.41 -20.48
N PHE A 177 3.43 26.11 -19.85
CA PHE A 177 3.16 27.26 -18.99
C PHE A 177 3.43 28.57 -19.74
N GLU A 178 2.98 29.71 -19.19
CA GLU A 178 3.02 31.03 -19.86
C GLU A 178 4.41 31.42 -20.37
N ASN A 179 5.47 30.93 -19.73
CA ASN A 179 6.81 30.91 -20.30
C ASN A 179 6.94 29.67 -21.20
N ALA A 180 6.75 29.82 -22.52
CA ALA A 180 6.75 28.72 -23.49
C ALA A 180 8.01 27.80 -23.50
N THR A 181 9.04 28.13 -22.73
CA THR A 181 10.23 27.30 -22.49
C THR A 181 10.03 26.25 -21.39
N GLN A 182 9.08 26.45 -20.49
CA GLN A 182 8.79 25.56 -19.37
C GLN A 182 7.61 24.67 -19.73
N ARG A 183 7.89 23.36 -19.81
CA ARG A 183 6.89 22.32 -20.02
C ARG A 183 7.06 21.27 -18.95
N CYS A 184 5.96 20.86 -18.33
CA CYS A 184 5.97 19.62 -17.59
C CYS A 184 6.04 18.48 -18.61
N LYS A 185 7.10 17.68 -18.55
CA LYS A 185 7.23 16.49 -19.40
C LYS A 185 7.97 15.39 -18.66
N PHE A 186 7.31 14.27 -18.44
CA PHE A 186 7.99 13.06 -17.97
C PHE A 186 8.91 12.51 -19.07
N PHE A 187 10.00 11.84 -18.67
CA PHE A 187 10.98 11.31 -19.61
C PHE A 187 10.36 10.39 -20.67
N ASP A 188 9.51 9.45 -20.23
CA ASP A 188 8.72 8.56 -21.08
C ASP A 188 7.38 8.17 -20.40
N SER A 189 6.56 7.40 -21.11
CA SER A 189 5.25 6.94 -20.63
C SER A 189 5.35 6.00 -19.43
N ASN A 190 6.43 5.23 -19.30
CA ASN A 190 6.65 4.33 -18.17
C ASN A 190 6.99 5.13 -16.89
N THR A 191 7.88 6.10 -17.02
CA THR A 191 8.26 7.07 -15.99
C THR A 191 7.02 7.77 -15.43
N ARG A 192 6.16 8.26 -16.33
CA ARG A 192 4.88 8.88 -15.97
C ARG A 192 4.02 7.97 -15.08
N LEU A 193 3.92 6.68 -15.42
CA LEU A 193 3.15 5.71 -14.64
C LEU A 193 3.79 5.40 -13.28
N LEU A 194 5.10 5.14 -13.27
CA LEU A 194 5.86 4.80 -12.06
C LEU A 194 5.88 5.95 -11.04
N CYS A 195 5.94 7.19 -11.53
CA CYS A 195 6.04 8.38 -10.71
C CYS A 195 4.70 9.02 -10.35
N ASN A 196 3.58 8.59 -10.93
CA ASN A 196 2.28 9.16 -10.62
C ASN A 196 1.99 9.06 -9.11
N ASN A 197 1.62 10.19 -8.50
CA ASN A 197 1.34 10.35 -7.07
C ASN A 197 2.55 10.09 -6.12
N ARG A 198 3.78 10.04 -6.65
CA ARG A 198 5.02 9.97 -5.85
C ARG A 198 5.50 11.36 -5.49
N MET A 199 6.18 11.52 -4.36
CA MET A 199 6.82 12.79 -4.00
C MET A 199 7.89 13.15 -5.03
N LYS A 200 8.00 14.42 -5.40
CA LYS A 200 9.14 14.91 -6.20
C LYS A 200 10.46 14.53 -5.51
N GLY A 201 11.45 14.13 -6.29
CA GLY A 201 12.74 13.71 -5.76
C GLY A 201 12.81 12.26 -5.26
N SER A 202 11.66 11.55 -5.22
CA SER A 202 11.68 10.12 -4.90
C SER A 202 12.24 9.30 -6.05
N SER A 203 13.07 8.31 -5.75
CA SER A 203 13.66 7.42 -6.74
C SER A 203 12.78 6.18 -6.94
N VAL A 204 12.45 5.86 -8.19
CA VAL A 204 11.75 4.62 -8.58
C VAL A 204 12.64 3.75 -9.46
N PHE A 205 12.47 2.44 -9.35
CA PHE A 205 13.12 1.47 -10.23
C PHE A 205 12.42 1.45 -11.59
N ASN A 206 13.18 1.58 -12.69
CA ASN A 206 12.66 1.54 -14.05
C ASN A 206 12.90 0.16 -14.69
N SER A 207 14.17 -0.20 -14.86
CA SER A 207 14.58 -1.40 -15.59
C SER A 207 15.99 -1.85 -15.22
N ILE A 208 16.28 -3.13 -15.48
CA ILE A 208 17.62 -3.70 -15.31
C ILE A 208 18.47 -3.34 -16.53
N TYR A 209 19.70 -2.87 -16.32
CA TYR A 209 20.68 -2.69 -17.40
C TYR A 209 21.59 -3.92 -17.52
N ASN A 210 22.18 -4.35 -16.40
CA ASN A 210 22.99 -5.57 -16.29
C ASN A 210 22.94 -6.15 -14.87
N ASP A 211 23.80 -7.11 -14.53
CA ASP A 211 23.80 -7.76 -13.21
C ASP A 211 24.16 -6.85 -12.02
N THR A 212 24.78 -5.69 -12.28
CA THR A 212 25.26 -4.77 -11.23
C THR A 212 24.58 -3.40 -11.28
N HIS A 213 23.96 -3.04 -12.40
CA HIS A 213 23.36 -1.73 -12.61
C HIS A 213 21.91 -1.83 -13.10
N ALA A 214 21.10 -0.90 -12.62
CA ALA A 214 19.73 -0.69 -13.06
C ALA A 214 19.49 0.80 -13.31
N TYR A 215 18.50 1.09 -14.15
CA TYR A 215 18.00 2.43 -14.34
C TYR A 215 17.03 2.77 -13.21
N PHE A 216 17.33 3.84 -12.51
CA PHE A 216 16.44 4.48 -11.56
C PHE A 216 16.03 5.84 -12.11
N ILE A 217 14.82 6.26 -11.79
CA ILE A 217 14.34 7.59 -12.17
C ILE A 217 14.01 8.34 -10.90
N GLU A 218 14.51 9.56 -10.80
CA GLU A 218 13.99 10.52 -9.82
C GLU A 218 12.70 11.13 -10.37
N CYS A 219 11.62 11.01 -9.61
CA CYS A 219 10.31 11.33 -10.10
C CYS A 219 10.10 12.82 -10.38
N CYS A 220 9.29 13.07 -11.44
CA CYS A 220 8.88 14.34 -12.03
C CYS A 220 9.70 14.74 -13.27
N GLU A 221 10.95 15.22 -13.12
CA GLU A 221 11.67 15.87 -14.23
C GLU A 221 12.97 15.16 -14.65
N SER A 222 13.42 14.15 -13.90
CA SER A 222 14.72 13.55 -14.16
C SER A 222 14.67 12.45 -15.21
N ALA A 223 15.74 12.37 -16.00
CA ALA A 223 15.98 11.23 -16.88
C ALA A 223 16.39 9.99 -16.06
N PRO A 224 16.24 8.77 -16.60
CA PRO A 224 16.77 7.57 -15.99
C PRO A 224 18.28 7.69 -15.76
N GLU A 225 18.72 7.44 -14.54
CA GLU A 225 20.11 7.40 -14.13
C GLU A 225 20.53 5.95 -13.89
N LEU A 226 21.72 5.60 -14.37
CA LEU A 226 22.31 4.30 -14.12
C LEU A 226 22.91 4.29 -12.70
N LYS A 227 22.38 3.46 -11.81
CA LYS A 227 22.89 3.29 -10.45
C LYS A 227 23.21 1.83 -10.17
N TYR A 228 24.15 1.60 -9.27
CA TYR A 228 24.34 0.28 -8.69
C TYR A 228 23.05 -0.13 -7.99
N TYR A 229 22.62 -1.36 -8.23
CA TYR A 229 21.51 -1.97 -7.49
C TYR A 229 21.96 -3.31 -6.92
N SER A 230 21.48 -3.60 -5.72
CA SER A 230 21.70 -4.91 -5.12
C SER A 230 20.66 -5.88 -5.68
N LYS A 231 21.11 -6.85 -6.47
CA LYS A 231 20.29 -8.00 -6.85
C LYS A 231 20.50 -9.10 -5.81
N VAL A 232 19.47 -9.37 -5.02
CA VAL A 232 19.44 -10.58 -4.19
C VAL A 232 18.88 -11.68 -5.07
N ASN A 233 19.74 -12.51 -5.65
CA ASN A 233 19.32 -13.74 -6.31
C ASN A 233 18.96 -14.75 -5.21
N ILE A 234 17.68 -14.80 -4.84
CA ILE A 234 17.18 -15.82 -3.93
C ILE A 234 17.00 -17.10 -4.76
N ASN A 235 18.02 -17.97 -4.78
CA ASN A 235 17.82 -19.34 -5.23
C ASN A 235 16.90 -20.02 -4.21
N SER A 236 15.77 -20.54 -4.69
CA SER A 236 14.71 -21.09 -3.83
C SER A 236 15.12 -22.30 -2.99
N ALA A 237 16.32 -22.83 -3.18
CA ALA A 237 16.84 -23.98 -2.43
C ALA A 237 17.40 -23.62 -1.04
N ASP A 238 17.88 -22.38 -0.83
CA ASP A 238 18.60 -21.96 0.39
C ASP A 238 17.92 -20.76 1.09
N ILE A 239 16.59 -20.70 1.05
CA ILE A 239 15.82 -19.65 1.75
C ILE A 239 15.91 -19.83 3.28
N SER A 240 16.25 -21.03 3.76
CA SER A 240 16.35 -21.35 5.20
C SER A 240 17.27 -20.41 5.98
N ASP A 241 18.32 -19.90 5.34
CA ASP A 241 19.37 -19.11 6.00
C ASP A 241 19.33 -17.62 5.64
N LEU A 242 18.32 -17.19 4.89
CA LEU A 242 18.14 -15.79 4.51
C LEU A 242 17.55 -15.00 5.68
N VAL A 243 18.39 -14.20 6.34
CA VAL A 243 17.95 -13.25 7.36
C VAL A 243 17.65 -11.90 6.70
N LYS A 244 16.39 -11.49 6.81
CA LYS A 244 15.92 -10.17 6.37
C LYS A 244 15.68 -9.27 7.57
N ILE A 245 16.49 -8.22 7.68
CA ILE A 245 16.30 -7.15 8.65
C ILE A 245 15.59 -5.99 7.95
N GLU A 246 14.40 -5.65 8.43
CA GLU A 246 13.69 -4.44 8.03
C GLU A 246 13.74 -3.44 9.17
N LYS A 247 14.14 -2.20 8.87
CA LYS A 247 14.15 -1.12 9.87
C LYS A 247 13.62 0.16 9.26
N ILE A 248 12.80 0.87 10.02
CA ILE A 248 12.42 2.24 9.69
C ILE A 248 13.58 3.15 10.11
N ALA A 249 14.16 3.85 9.15
CA ALA A 249 15.16 4.89 9.37
C ALA A 249 14.58 6.26 9.00
N ARG A 250 15.28 7.33 9.39
CA ARG A 250 14.98 8.69 8.90
C ARG A 250 16.02 9.10 7.88
N TYR A 251 15.58 9.60 6.73
CA TYR A 251 16.42 10.24 5.73
C TYR A 251 15.82 11.60 5.41
N ASN A 252 16.53 12.69 5.73
CA ASN A 252 16.03 14.07 5.63
C ASN A 252 14.66 14.27 6.31
N GLU A 253 14.51 13.78 7.54
CA GLU A 253 13.26 13.81 8.34
C GLU A 253 12.09 12.97 7.80
N ILE A 254 12.23 12.36 6.62
CA ILE A 254 11.23 11.47 6.04
C ILE A 254 11.49 10.04 6.53
N PRO A 255 10.48 9.33 7.06
CA PRO A 255 10.63 7.92 7.41
C PRO A 255 10.82 7.08 6.14
N VAL A 256 11.93 6.35 6.07
CA VAL A 256 12.29 5.46 4.96
C VAL A 256 12.46 4.03 5.46
N LYS A 257 12.11 3.05 4.64
CA LYS A 257 12.29 1.62 4.94
C LYS A 257 13.66 1.15 4.47
N VAL A 258 14.51 0.72 5.40
CA VAL A 258 15.78 0.06 5.11
C VAL A 258 15.55 -1.44 5.14
N ILE A 259 15.96 -2.14 4.08
CA ILE A 259 15.91 -3.59 3.99
C ILE A 259 17.35 -4.08 3.83
N ILE A 260 17.79 -4.89 4.78
CA ILE A 260 19.08 -5.57 4.75
C ILE A 260 18.77 -7.06 4.66
N ALA A 261 19.22 -7.72 3.61
CA ALA A 261 19.11 -9.16 3.47
C ALA A 261 20.53 -9.75 3.49
N TYR A 262 20.77 -10.76 4.33
CA TYR A 262 22.05 -11.46 4.39
C TYR A 262 21.83 -12.95 4.68
N TRP A 263 22.80 -13.77 4.29
CA TRP A 263 22.79 -15.22 4.52
C TRP A 263 23.66 -15.57 5.71
N TYR A 264 23.25 -16.58 6.48
CA TYR A 264 24.07 -17.22 7.51
C TYR A 264 24.78 -18.46 6.97
#